data_AF-A0AAV0NH30-F1
#
_entry.id   AF-A0AAV0NH30-F1
#
_cell.length_a   1.000
_cell.length_b   1.000
_cell.length_c   1.000
_cell.angle_alpha   90.00
_cell.angle_beta   90.00
_cell.angle_gamma   90.00
#
_symmetry.space_group_name_H-M   'P 1'
#
loop_
_entity.id
_entity.type
_entity.pdbx_description
1 polymer ?
#
loop_
_entity_poly.entity_id
_entity_poly.type
_entity_poly.pdbx_seq_one_letter_code
_entity_poly.pdbx_strand_id
1 'polypeptide(L)'
;MDCESLRRLISGCPVLETAHMDTCYSNTDDKGTLTASLRFLKNLTIVGYTREFFPIAIEAPSLEHLHLRYFLGFQLLGSSQMPYLVSARVEGRISDGCLIGFLNQICNAKEVCLSWETLAPLAAANGDVQLPSFPNLTHLTIKSDGCRSGLLHSLLNSAPKLQSLVIDLVSSIHLSTICTLFIPNF
;
A
#
# COMPACT_ATOMS: atom_id res chain seq x y z
N MET A 1 5.39 -18.53 5.82
CA MET A 1 4.04 -19.15 5.95
C MET A 1 3.34 -19.07 4.60
N ASP A 2 2.69 -20.13 4.13
CA ASP A 2 1.93 -20.11 2.87
C ASP A 2 0.48 -19.60 3.08
N CYS A 3 -0.19 -19.23 1.98
CA CYS A 3 -1.56 -18.71 2.01
C CYS A 3 -2.58 -19.70 2.59
N GLU A 4 -2.32 -21.01 2.49
CA GLU A 4 -3.22 -22.05 3.00
C GLU A 4 -3.10 -22.19 4.52
N SER A 5 -1.89 -22.14 5.06
CA SER A 5 -1.62 -22.06 6.50
C SER A 5 -2.26 -20.80 7.10
N LEU A 6 -2.23 -19.69 6.37
CA LEU A 6 -2.91 -18.47 6.76
C LEU A 6 -4.43 -18.66 6.82
N ARG A 7 -5.03 -19.22 5.76
CA ARG A 7 -6.48 -19.50 5.74
C ARG A 7 -6.90 -20.37 6.92
N ARG A 8 -6.11 -21.41 7.24
CA ARG A 8 -6.35 -22.28 8.40
C ARG A 8 -6.22 -21.53 9.72
N LEU A 9 -5.19 -20.70 9.87
CA LEU A 9 -5.02 -19.87 11.06
C LEU A 9 -6.19 -18.90 11.25
N ILE A 10 -6.63 -18.24 10.18
CA ILE A 10 -7.78 -17.33 10.23
C ILE A 10 -9.05 -18.08 10.59
N SER A 11 -9.26 -19.28 10.03
CA SER A 11 -10.42 -20.11 10.35
C SER A 11 -10.44 -20.58 11.80
N GLY A 12 -9.26 -20.78 12.41
CA GLY A 12 -9.11 -21.17 13.82
C GLY A 12 -9.08 -20.00 14.81
N CYS A 13 -8.95 -18.76 14.33
CA CYS A 13 -8.80 -17.56 15.17
C CYS A 13 -9.75 -16.45 14.69
N PRO A 14 -11.08 -16.59 14.90
CA PRO A 14 -12.07 -15.65 14.37
C PRO A 14 -12.01 -14.25 14.98
N VAL A 15 -11.31 -14.06 16.11
CA VAL A 15 -11.16 -12.78 16.80
C VAL A 15 -9.81 -12.10 16.53
N LEU A 16 -9.08 -12.55 15.51
CA LEU A 16 -7.73 -12.06 15.22
C LEU A 16 -7.76 -10.58 14.82
N GLU A 17 -7.22 -9.72 15.68
CA GLU A 17 -7.13 -8.27 15.42
C GLU A 17 -5.82 -7.85 14.75
N THR A 18 -4.76 -8.66 14.90
CA THR A 18 -3.43 -8.36 14.37
C THR A 18 -2.84 -9.58 13.70
N ALA A 19 -2.34 -9.41 12.48
CA ALA A 19 -1.65 -10.45 11.73
C ALA A 19 -0.35 -9.90 11.13
N HIS A 20 0.74 -10.62 11.37
CA HIS A 20 2.02 -10.38 10.74
C HIS A 20 2.41 -11.62 9.96
N MET A 21 2.75 -11.44 8.69
CA MET A 21 3.02 -12.53 7.78
C MET A 21 4.32 -12.28 7.06
N ASP A 22 5.25 -13.20 7.23
CA ASP A 22 6.40 -13.34 6.37
C ASP A 22 6.05 -14.43 5.34
N THR A 23 5.79 -13.99 4.10
CA THR A 23 5.46 -14.91 3.03
C THR A 23 6.75 -15.54 2.53
N CYS A 24 7.02 -16.73 3.04
CA CYS A 24 8.04 -17.62 2.49
C CYS A 24 7.39 -18.37 1.32
N TYR A 25 7.83 -18.05 0.10
CA TYR A 25 7.80 -18.88 -1.11
C TYR A 25 6.79 -20.05 -1.13
N SER A 26 5.71 -19.95 -1.91
CA SER A 26 4.98 -21.14 -2.35
C SER A 26 5.41 -21.47 -3.78
N ASN A 27 6.14 -22.58 -3.92
CA ASN A 27 6.64 -23.12 -5.19
C ASN A 27 5.52 -23.77 -6.04
N THR A 28 4.29 -23.31 -5.85
CA THR A 28 3.09 -23.92 -6.40
C THR A 28 2.52 -22.96 -7.42
N ASP A 29 2.33 -23.43 -8.65
CA ASP A 29 1.59 -22.79 -9.75
C ASP A 29 0.17 -22.32 -9.36
N ASP A 30 -0.28 -22.64 -8.14
CA ASP A 30 -1.48 -22.09 -7.55
C ASP A 30 -1.33 -20.58 -7.32
N LYS A 31 -1.97 -19.83 -8.20
CA LYS A 31 -2.40 -18.44 -8.01
C LYS A 31 -3.42 -18.39 -6.87
N GLY A 32 -2.98 -18.69 -5.66
CA GLY A 32 -3.81 -18.75 -4.47
C GLY A 32 -4.26 -17.35 -4.09
N THR A 33 -5.47 -16.96 -4.52
CA THR A 33 -6.13 -15.77 -4.00
C THR A 33 -6.38 -15.98 -2.51
N LEU A 34 -5.67 -15.26 -1.65
CA LEU A 34 -6.09 -15.17 -0.26
C LEU A 34 -7.42 -14.41 -0.26
N THR A 35 -8.55 -15.06 0.02
CA THR A 35 -9.84 -14.41 0.22
C THR A 35 -10.28 -14.80 1.61
N ALA A 36 -9.86 -14.03 2.60
CA ALA A 36 -10.25 -14.26 3.98
C ALA A 36 -11.00 -13.03 4.48
N SER A 37 -12.26 -13.23 4.88
CA SER A 37 -13.06 -12.19 5.52
C SER A 37 -12.52 -11.97 6.94
N LEU A 38 -11.62 -11.02 7.06
CA LEU A 38 -10.88 -10.69 8.26
C LEU A 38 -11.62 -9.60 9.03
N ARG A 39 -12.85 -9.92 9.46
CA ARG A 39 -13.82 -8.93 9.97
C ARG A 39 -13.37 -8.17 11.21
N PHE A 40 -12.49 -8.75 12.02
CA PHE A 40 -11.98 -8.12 13.24
C PHE A 40 -10.53 -7.65 13.10
N LEU A 41 -9.91 -7.90 11.95
CA LEU A 41 -8.51 -7.56 11.75
C LEU A 41 -8.37 -6.06 11.59
N LYS A 42 -7.64 -5.46 12.53
CA LYS A 42 -7.28 -4.04 12.54
C LYS A 42 -5.90 -3.82 11.99
N ASN A 43 -4.96 -4.73 12.22
CA ASN A 43 -3.56 -4.59 11.85
C ASN A 43 -3.11 -5.73 10.94
N LEU A 44 -2.63 -5.40 9.75
CA LEU A 44 -2.09 -6.37 8.81
C LEU A 44 -0.72 -5.93 8.33
N THR A 45 0.27 -6.79 8.55
CA THR A 45 1.59 -6.67 7.93
C THR A 45 1.87 -7.91 7.09
N ILE A 46 2.22 -7.69 5.82
CA ILE A 46 2.67 -8.73 4.91
C ILE A 46 4.02 -8.33 4.35
N VAL A 47 5.01 -9.20 4.52
CA VAL A 47 6.35 -9.05 3.97
C VAL A 47 6.56 -10.17 2.97
N GLY A 48 6.84 -9.82 1.71
CA GLY A 48 7.07 -10.80 0.65
C GLY A 48 8.42 -10.64 -0.01
N TYR A 49 9.11 -11.75 -0.29
CA TYR A 49 10.45 -11.72 -0.89
C TYR A 49 10.49 -12.34 -2.30
N THR A 50 9.33 -12.43 -2.96
CA THR A 50 9.20 -13.16 -4.24
C THR A 50 9.52 -12.28 -5.44
N ARG A 51 10.11 -12.87 -6.47
CA ARG A 51 10.29 -12.23 -7.78
C ARG A 51 9.04 -12.30 -8.68
N GLU A 52 8.06 -13.12 -8.28
CA GLU A 52 6.87 -13.42 -9.06
C GLU A 52 5.64 -12.68 -8.53
N PHE A 53 4.71 -12.40 -9.45
CA PHE A 53 3.45 -11.70 -9.21
C PHE A 53 2.47 -12.63 -8.50
N PHE A 54 2.12 -12.35 -7.24
CA PHE A 54 1.09 -13.08 -6.51
C PHE A 54 -0.13 -12.20 -6.24
N PRO A 55 -1.32 -12.53 -6.78
CA PRO A 55 -2.54 -11.81 -6.45
C PRO A 55 -2.96 -12.13 -5.01
N ILE A 56 -3.15 -11.09 -4.18
CA ILE A 56 -3.67 -11.23 -2.82
C ILE A 56 -4.92 -10.36 -2.70
N ALA A 57 -6.07 -11.00 -2.49
CA ALA A 57 -7.26 -10.27 -2.04
C ALA A 57 -7.15 -10.03 -0.54
N ILE A 58 -7.55 -8.86 -0.06
CA ILE A 58 -7.61 -8.61 1.39
C ILE A 58 -9.00 -8.02 1.66
N GLU A 59 -9.90 -8.84 2.16
CA GLU A 59 -11.23 -8.43 2.57
C GLU A 59 -11.26 -8.23 4.10
N ALA A 60 -10.72 -7.10 4.53
CA ALA A 60 -10.64 -6.72 5.94
C ALA A 60 -11.41 -5.41 6.16
N PRO A 61 -12.74 -5.46 6.35
CA PRO A 61 -13.56 -4.25 6.43
C PRO A 61 -13.23 -3.37 7.64
N SER A 62 -12.70 -3.95 8.72
CA SER A 62 -12.31 -3.24 9.95
C SER A 62 -10.82 -2.91 10.03
N LEU A 63 -10.10 -2.98 8.90
CA LEU A 63 -8.66 -2.73 8.87
C LEU A 63 -8.35 -1.26 9.15
N GLU A 64 -7.50 -1.01 10.12
CA GLU A 64 -7.02 0.31 10.54
C GLU A 64 -5.59 0.55 10.04
N HIS A 65 -4.75 -0.48 10.01
CA HIS A 65 -3.34 -0.38 9.65
C HIS A 65 -2.95 -1.47 8.65
N LEU A 66 -2.51 -1.03 7.46
CA LEU A 66 -1.99 -1.90 6.41
C LEU A 66 -0.50 -1.63 6.17
N HIS A 67 0.30 -2.68 6.17
CA HIS A 67 1.72 -2.62 5.83
C HIS A 67 2.10 -3.74 4.87
N LEU A 68 2.48 -3.38 3.64
CA LEU A 68 2.96 -4.30 2.61
C LEU A 68 4.42 -3.97 2.32
N ARG A 69 5.32 -4.95 2.44
CA ARG A 69 6.75 -4.76 2.17
C ARG A 69 7.30 -5.78 1.18
N TYR A 70 8.21 -5.29 0.34
CA TYR A 70 8.96 -6.03 -0.67
C TYR A 70 8.08 -6.80 -1.66
N PHE A 71 6.84 -6.36 -1.81
CA PHE A 71 5.84 -7.08 -2.59
C PHE A 71 5.98 -6.75 -4.08
N LEU A 72 6.04 -7.76 -4.95
CA LEU A 72 5.98 -7.56 -6.39
C LEU A 72 4.66 -8.05 -6.93
N GLY A 73 3.95 -7.17 -7.64
CA GLY A 73 2.86 -7.58 -8.50
C GLY A 73 1.55 -7.90 -7.83
N PHE A 74 1.31 -7.39 -6.62
CA PHE A 74 0.05 -7.65 -5.97
C PHE A 74 -1.09 -6.92 -6.66
N GLN A 75 -2.22 -7.61 -6.67
CA GLN A 75 -3.52 -7.04 -6.99
C GLN A 75 -4.37 -7.19 -5.75
N LEU A 76 -4.72 -6.07 -5.09
CA LEU A 76 -5.80 -6.10 -4.12
C LEU A 76 -7.11 -6.33 -4.85
N LEU A 77 -7.57 -7.58 -4.83
CA LEU A 77 -8.90 -7.94 -5.28
C LEU A 77 -9.88 -7.51 -4.19
N GLY A 78 -10.68 -6.50 -4.49
CA GLY A 78 -11.62 -5.90 -3.56
C GLY A 78 -12.09 -4.56 -4.13
N SER A 79 -13.35 -4.47 -4.55
CA SER A 79 -13.93 -3.21 -5.05
C SER A 79 -14.36 -2.26 -3.94
N SER A 80 -14.33 -2.71 -2.68
CA SER A 80 -14.74 -1.90 -1.53
C SER A 80 -13.57 -1.10 -0.99
N GLN A 81 -13.80 0.20 -0.79
CA GLN A 81 -12.92 1.05 0.00
C GLN A 81 -12.71 0.47 1.41
N MET A 82 -11.59 0.80 2.05
CA MET A 82 -11.33 0.46 3.45
C MET A 82 -11.69 1.68 4.31
N PRO A 83 -12.95 1.82 4.80
CA PRO A 83 -13.44 3.07 5.39
C PRO A 83 -12.80 3.41 6.74
N TYR A 84 -12.30 2.40 7.46
CA TYR A 84 -11.66 2.58 8.78
C TYR A 84 -10.14 2.65 8.70
N LEU A 85 -9.56 2.59 7.49
CA LEU A 85 -8.12 2.61 7.33
C LEU A 85 -7.56 3.95 7.83
N VAL A 86 -6.67 3.87 8.82
CA VAL A 86 -5.96 5.00 9.40
C VAL A 86 -4.64 5.19 8.68
N SER A 87 -3.87 4.11 8.50
CA SER A 87 -2.55 4.16 7.88
C SER A 87 -2.34 3.06 6.83
N ALA A 88 -1.73 3.42 5.70
CA ALA A 88 -1.28 2.48 4.68
C ALA A 88 0.21 2.69 4.36
N ARG A 89 1.02 1.65 4.50
CA ARG A 89 2.42 1.65 4.07
C ARG A 89 2.65 0.58 3.03
N VAL A 90 3.08 0.96 1.83
CA VAL A 90 3.30 0.05 0.71
C VAL A 90 4.67 0.29 0.10
N GLU A 91 5.53 -0.70 0.30
CA GLU A 91 6.87 -0.79 -0.27
C GLU A 91 6.89 -1.97 -1.25
N GLY A 92 6.70 -1.72 -2.54
CA GLY A 92 6.57 -2.78 -3.53
C GLY A 92 5.95 -2.35 -4.85
N ARG A 93 6.08 -3.20 -5.87
CA ARG A 93 5.51 -2.93 -7.20
C ARG A 93 4.05 -3.35 -7.26
N ILE A 94 3.19 -2.46 -7.74
CA ILE A 94 1.81 -2.80 -8.11
C ILE A 94 1.74 -3.00 -9.62
N SER A 95 0.94 -3.95 -10.07
CA SER A 95 0.67 -4.18 -11.50
C SER A 95 0.02 -2.94 -12.13
N ASP A 96 0.48 -2.53 -13.31
CA ASP A 96 0.14 -1.24 -13.94
C ASP A 96 -1.37 -0.97 -14.04
N GLY A 97 -2.19 -2.00 -14.29
CA GLY A 97 -3.66 -1.89 -14.36
C GLY A 97 -4.39 -1.86 -13.01
N CYS A 98 -3.70 -2.09 -11.89
CA CYS A 98 -4.30 -2.24 -10.57
C CYS A 98 -4.06 -1.03 -9.65
N LEU A 99 -3.12 -0.14 -10.00
CA LEU A 99 -2.69 0.94 -9.12
C LEU A 99 -3.80 1.91 -8.77
N ILE A 100 -4.62 2.34 -9.73
CA ILE A 100 -5.76 3.24 -9.43
C ILE A 100 -6.80 2.55 -8.55
N GLY A 101 -7.12 1.29 -8.82
CA GLY A 101 -8.00 0.50 -7.96
C GLY A 101 -7.46 0.40 -6.54
N PHE A 102 -6.15 0.19 -6.39
CA PHE A 102 -5.47 0.14 -5.10
C PHE A 102 -5.53 1.50 -4.37
N LEU A 103 -5.15 2.59 -5.03
CA LEU A 103 -5.19 3.92 -4.44
C LEU A 103 -6.61 4.31 -4.00
N ASN A 104 -7.63 3.89 -4.77
CA ASN A 104 -9.03 4.11 -4.42
C ASN A 104 -9.46 3.30 -3.19
N GLN A 105 -8.86 2.14 -2.93
CA GLN A 105 -9.17 1.36 -1.72
C GLN A 105 -8.64 2.02 -0.44
N ILE A 106 -7.47 2.67 -0.52
CA ILE A 106 -6.80 3.29 0.64
C ILE A 106 -7.10 4.79 0.79
N CYS A 107 -7.95 5.37 -0.04
CA CYS A 107 -8.12 6.82 -0.14
C CYS A 107 -8.62 7.52 1.14
N ASN A 108 -9.26 6.75 2.04
CA ASN A 108 -9.75 7.26 3.33
C ASN A 108 -8.67 7.35 4.42
N ALA A 109 -7.46 6.86 4.16
CA ALA A 109 -6.35 6.89 5.12
C ALA A 109 -5.89 8.31 5.48
N LYS A 110 -5.45 8.48 6.73
CA LYS A 110 -4.84 9.72 7.24
C LYS A 110 -3.35 9.76 6.97
N GLU A 111 -2.72 8.60 6.95
CA GLU A 111 -1.28 8.44 6.77
C GLU A 111 -1.01 7.45 5.66
N VAL A 112 -0.29 7.88 4.63
CA VAL A 112 0.07 7.03 3.49
C VAL A 112 1.57 7.11 3.26
N CYS A 113 2.23 5.96 3.21
CA CYS A 113 3.63 5.82 2.85
C CYS A 113 3.74 4.93 1.61
N LEU A 114 4.23 5.47 0.50
CA LEU A 114 4.39 4.75 -0.77
C LEU A 114 5.85 4.76 -1.19
N SER A 115 6.33 3.63 -1.68
CA SER A 115 7.62 3.56 -2.38
C SER A 115 7.51 4.01 -3.84
N TRP A 116 8.63 4.42 -4.42
CA TRP A 116 8.70 4.75 -5.84
C TRP A 116 8.30 3.57 -6.71
N GLU A 117 8.66 2.35 -6.33
CA GLU A 117 8.27 1.12 -7.00
C GLU A 117 6.74 0.97 -7.06
N THR A 118 6.03 1.46 -6.04
CA THR A 118 4.57 1.49 -5.97
C THR A 118 3.98 2.47 -6.97
N LEU A 119 4.66 3.61 -7.14
CA LEU A 119 4.20 4.75 -7.94
C LEU A 119 4.71 4.74 -9.39
N ALA A 120 5.70 3.89 -9.71
CA ALA A 120 6.33 3.80 -11.01
C ALA A 120 5.34 3.69 -12.19
N PRO A 121 4.22 2.94 -12.09
CA PRO A 121 3.25 2.89 -13.19
C PRO A 121 2.60 4.24 -13.51
N LEU A 122 2.40 5.12 -12.52
CA LEU A 122 1.87 6.48 -12.75
C LEU A 122 2.86 7.37 -13.46
N ALA A 123 4.15 7.21 -13.17
CA ALA A 123 5.19 8.00 -13.80
C ALA A 123 5.46 7.60 -15.25
N ALA A 124 5.14 6.35 -15.61
CA ALA A 124 5.22 5.86 -16.98
C ALA A 124 4.00 6.27 -17.82
N ALA A 125 2.86 6.51 -17.18
CA ALA A 125 1.69 7.04 -17.84
C ALA A 125 1.86 8.55 -18.06
N ASN A 126 1.82 9.01 -19.31
CA ASN A 126 2.16 10.38 -19.74
C ASN A 126 1.16 11.47 -19.28
N GLY A 127 0.80 11.54 -18.00
CA GLY A 127 0.03 12.63 -17.40
C GLY A 127 -1.49 12.49 -17.41
N ASP A 128 -2.06 11.53 -18.15
CA ASP A 128 -3.52 11.34 -18.27
C ASP A 128 -4.17 10.53 -17.13
N VAL A 129 -3.43 10.22 -16.07
CA VAL A 129 -3.97 9.39 -14.99
C VAL A 129 -4.65 10.23 -13.93
N GLN A 130 -5.98 10.08 -13.84
CA GLN A 130 -6.78 10.64 -12.76
C GLN A 130 -6.55 9.84 -11.47
N LEU A 131 -5.98 10.49 -10.47
CA LEU A 131 -5.82 9.93 -9.13
C LEU A 131 -7.14 10.06 -8.34
N PRO A 132 -7.45 9.09 -7.46
CA PRO A 132 -8.56 9.26 -6.53
C PRO A 132 -8.29 10.43 -5.57
N SER A 133 -9.35 11.03 -5.04
CA SER A 133 -9.25 12.02 -3.98
C SER A 133 -8.95 11.35 -2.64
N PHE A 134 -8.05 11.94 -1.85
CA PHE A 134 -7.66 11.52 -0.51
C PHE A 134 -8.21 12.52 0.53
N PRO A 135 -9.51 12.46 0.86
CA PRO A 135 -10.19 13.50 1.64
C PRO A 135 -9.74 13.63 3.10
N ASN A 136 -9.02 12.64 3.62
CA ASN A 136 -8.59 12.56 5.02
C ASN A 136 -7.07 12.53 5.19
N LEU A 137 -6.31 12.50 4.09
CA LEU A 137 -4.85 12.36 4.13
C LEU A 137 -4.21 13.62 4.70
N THR A 138 -3.53 13.47 5.83
CA THR A 138 -2.78 14.53 6.51
C THR A 138 -1.28 14.33 6.43
N HIS A 139 -0.82 13.08 6.30
CA HIS A 139 0.61 12.76 6.21
C HIS A 139 0.90 11.85 5.00
N LEU A 140 1.73 12.33 4.09
CA LEU A 140 2.20 11.58 2.93
C LEU A 140 3.71 11.39 3.02
N THR A 141 4.16 10.15 2.97
CA THR A 141 5.58 9.79 2.82
C THR A 141 5.79 9.14 1.46
N ILE A 142 6.73 9.67 0.69
CA ILE A 142 7.18 9.06 -0.57
C ILE A 142 8.63 8.61 -0.36
N LYS A 143 8.85 7.30 -0.43
CA LYS A 143 10.18 6.70 -0.41
C LYS A 143 10.68 6.63 -1.84
N SER A 144 11.74 7.36 -2.15
CA SER A 144 12.21 7.46 -3.53
C SER A 144 13.72 7.59 -3.58
N ASP A 145 14.32 7.13 -4.67
CA ASP A 145 15.72 7.41 -5.03
C ASP A 145 15.88 8.77 -5.75
N GLY A 146 14.77 9.47 -6.05
CA GLY A 146 14.78 10.81 -6.62
C GLY A 146 13.41 11.51 -6.61
N CYS A 147 13.38 12.82 -6.86
CA CYS A 147 12.14 13.60 -6.86
C CYS A 147 11.68 13.91 -8.29
N ARG A 148 10.55 13.35 -8.74
CA ARG A 148 9.90 13.74 -10.01
C ARG A 148 8.70 14.64 -9.73
N SER A 149 8.79 15.91 -10.15
CA SER A 149 7.82 16.96 -9.82
C SER A 149 6.41 16.70 -10.33
N GLY A 150 6.25 16.11 -11.53
CA GLY A 150 4.93 15.91 -12.15
C GLY A 150 3.98 15.04 -11.33
N LEU A 151 4.45 13.89 -10.82
CA LEU A 151 3.66 13.01 -9.98
C LEU A 151 3.32 13.65 -8.62
N LEU A 152 4.28 14.40 -8.07
CA LEU A 152 4.09 15.07 -6.79
C LEU A 152 2.94 16.08 -6.86
N HIS A 153 2.86 16.87 -7.92
CA HIS A 153 1.75 17.81 -8.11
C HIS A 153 0.39 17.11 -8.14
N SER A 154 0.27 16.00 -8.87
CA SER A 154 -0.98 15.24 -8.92
C SER A 154 -1.38 14.70 -7.54
N LEU A 155 -0.42 14.17 -6.77
CA LEU A 155 -0.69 13.67 -5.41
C LEU A 155 -1.12 14.79 -4.45
N LEU A 156 -0.47 15.96 -4.53
CA LEU A 156 -0.82 17.13 -3.74
C LEU A 156 -2.23 17.63 -4.06
N ASN A 157 -2.58 17.71 -5.35
CA ASN A 157 -3.92 18.13 -5.78
C ASN A 157 -5.02 17.15 -5.32
N SER A 158 -4.69 15.87 -5.19
CA SER A 158 -5.61 14.86 -4.68
C SER A 158 -5.73 14.84 -3.16
N ALA A 159 -4.92 15.59 -2.40
CA ALA A 159 -4.87 15.52 -0.93
C ALA A 159 -5.11 16.90 -0.28
N PRO A 160 -6.37 17.39 -0.25
CA PRO A 160 -6.68 18.77 0.14
C PRO A 160 -6.43 19.10 1.63
N LYS A 161 -6.24 18.09 2.49
CA LYS A 161 -5.98 18.27 3.94
C LYS A 161 -4.54 17.92 4.32
N LEU A 162 -3.63 17.79 3.34
CA LEU A 162 -2.26 17.39 3.61
C LEU A 162 -1.54 18.43 4.47
N GLN A 163 -0.98 17.98 5.60
CA GLN A 163 -0.26 18.81 6.57
C GLN A 163 1.25 18.55 6.53
N SER A 164 1.64 17.32 6.22
CA SER A 164 3.04 16.89 6.19
C SER A 164 3.32 16.09 4.93
N LEU A 165 4.33 16.53 4.19
CA LEU A 165 4.95 15.78 3.10
C LEU A 165 6.38 15.41 3.49
N VAL A 166 6.67 14.11 3.49
CA VAL A 166 8.02 13.58 3.70
C VAL A 166 8.48 12.92 2.41
N ILE A 167 9.63 13.35 1.91
CA ILE A 167 10.34 12.66 0.85
C ILE A 167 11.54 11.97 1.50
N ASP A 168 11.44 10.65 1.62
CA ASP A 168 12.48 9.81 2.22
C ASP A 168 13.40 9.34 1.09
N LEU A 169 14.56 9.99 0.99
CA LEU A 169 15.56 9.68 -0.02
C LEU A 169 16.29 8.41 0.41
N VAL A 170 15.91 7.28 -0.18
CA VAL A 170 16.54 5.99 0.09
C VAL A 170 17.83 5.93 -0.73
N SER A 171 18.91 6.47 -0.18
CA SER A 171 20.25 6.31 -0.73
C SER A 171 20.58 4.82 -0.78
N SER A 172 20.98 4.29 -1.95
CA SER A 172 21.48 2.90 -2.12
C SER A 172 22.74 2.57 -1.28
N ILE A 173 23.20 3.53 -0.48
CA ILE A 173 24.33 3.46 0.43
C ILE A 173 23.84 4.13 1.73
N HIS A 174 23.73 3.36 2.81
CA HIS A 174 23.29 3.77 4.15
C HIS A 174 23.44 5.28 4.44
N LEU A 175 22.34 6.03 4.37
CA LEU A 175 22.01 7.30 5.05
C LEU A 175 20.72 7.83 4.37
N SER A 176 19.56 7.64 4.99
CA SER A 176 18.34 8.29 4.52
C SER A 176 18.43 9.79 4.83
N THR A 177 18.27 10.63 3.81
CA THR A 177 18.07 12.07 4.02
C THR A 177 16.57 12.32 4.00
N ILE A 178 16.01 12.66 5.16
CA ILE A 178 14.59 12.97 5.29
C ILE A 178 14.41 14.45 4.96
N CYS A 179 13.80 14.74 3.81
CA CYS A 179 13.32 16.09 3.51
C CYS A 179 11.87 16.19 3.96
N THR A 180 11.63 16.82 5.11
CA THR A 180 10.28 17.17 5.56
C THR A 180 9.92 18.54 5.02
N LEU A 181 8.96 18.59 4.10
CA LEU A 181 8.36 19.83 3.64
C LEU A 181 7.08 20.06 4.44
N PHE A 182 7.10 21.05 5.33
CA PHE A 182 5.87 21.60 5.89
C PHE A 182 5.22 22.44 4.80
N ILE A 183 3.99 22.09 4.41
CA ILE A 183 3.21 22.85 3.44
C ILE A 183 2.41 23.87 4.24
N PRO A 184 2.74 25.18 4.21
CA PRO A 184 1.89 26.18 4.82
C PRO A 184 0.64 26.32 3.93
N ASN A 185 -0.51 25.97 4.50
CA ASN A 185 -1.88 26.07 3.97
C ASN A 185 -2.03 26.74 2.59
N PHE A 186 -2.41 25.95 1.58
CA PHE A 186 -3.09 26.43 0.38
C PHE A 186 -4.54 26.77 0.70
#